data_AF-A0A9P6XRU2-F1
#
_entry.id   AF-A0A9P6XRU2-F1
#
_cell.length_a   1.000
_cell.length_b   1.000
_cell.length_c   1.000
_cell.angle_alpha   90.00
_cell.angle_beta   90.00
_cell.angle_gamma   90.00
#
_symmetry.space_group_name_H-M   'P 1'
#
loop_
_entity.id
_entity.type
_entity.pdbx_description
1 polymer ?
#
loop_
_entity_poly.entity_id
_entity_poly.type
_entity_poly.pdbx_seq_one_letter_code
_entity_poly.pdbx_strand_id
1 'polypeptide(L)'
;MRRAAPLRYIVFDLPGVAGADISRAPLLERKALLKALLGNVPGILAFSEHVIDHGPQVFAASGKAGFEGIVSKQVDAPYVNARARSWVKVKHEDTDEFVIVGHTAPKGQGRPARCRSRGHRRRR
;
A
#
# COMPACT_ATOMS: atom_id res chain seq x y z
N MET A 1 -7.96 -28.86 12.33
CA MET A 1 -7.79 -28.36 10.95
C MET A 1 -7.71 -26.84 10.96
N ARG A 2 -6.59 -26.23 10.56
CA ARG A 2 -6.49 -24.76 10.41
C ARG A 2 -7.31 -24.35 9.19
N ARG A 3 -8.32 -23.48 9.36
CA ARG A 3 -8.99 -22.80 8.25
C ARG A 3 -7.95 -21.93 7.54
N ALA A 4 -7.75 -22.14 6.25
CA ALA A 4 -6.99 -21.19 5.44
C ALA A 4 -7.71 -19.84 5.49
N ALA A 5 -7.00 -18.78 5.86
CA ALA A 5 -7.57 -17.43 5.87
C ALA A 5 -7.89 -17.02 4.43
N PRO A 6 -9.02 -16.33 4.18
CA PRO A 6 -9.34 -15.84 2.85
C PRO A 6 -8.27 -14.86 2.39
N LEU A 7 -7.57 -15.18 1.30
CA LEU A 7 -6.50 -14.37 0.72
C LEU A 7 -7.02 -13.67 -0.54
N ARG A 8 -6.70 -12.38 -0.65
CA ARG A 8 -7.02 -11.57 -1.82
C ARG A 8 -5.75 -10.85 -2.28
N TYR A 9 -5.43 -10.96 -3.56
CA TYR A 9 -4.28 -10.34 -4.19
C TYR A 9 -4.74 -9.09 -4.98
N ILE A 10 -4.38 -7.92 -4.45
CA ILE A 10 -4.77 -6.62 -5.01
C ILE A 10 -3.67 -6.15 -5.96
N VAL A 11 -3.98 -6.10 -7.26
CA VAL A 11 -3.06 -5.73 -8.33
C VAL A 11 -3.27 -4.27 -8.72
N PHE A 12 -2.18 -3.52 -8.86
CA PHE A 12 -2.22 -2.06 -9.02
C PHE A 12 -1.49 -1.51 -10.26
N ASP A 13 -0.70 -2.35 -10.96
CA ASP A 13 0.05 -1.96 -12.17
C ASP A 13 0.35 -3.21 -13.01
N LEU A 14 0.72 -2.99 -14.28
CA LEU A 14 1.04 -4.02 -15.27
C LEU A 14 2.18 -3.52 -16.17
N PRO A 15 3.46 -3.76 -15.81
CA PRO A 15 4.59 -3.31 -16.62
C PRO A 15 4.87 -4.20 -17.85
N GLY A 16 4.27 -5.38 -17.94
CA GLY A 16 4.44 -6.29 -19.07
C GLY A 16 3.31 -7.31 -19.16
N VAL A 17 3.00 -7.76 -20.37
CA VAL A 17 1.94 -8.74 -20.64
C VAL A 17 2.27 -9.56 -21.89
N ALA A 18 2.03 -10.87 -21.85
CA ALA A 18 2.21 -11.77 -23.00
C ALA A 18 3.56 -11.65 -23.73
N GLY A 19 4.65 -11.40 -22.98
CA GLY A 19 6.00 -11.22 -23.54
C GLY A 19 6.32 -9.81 -24.06
N ALA A 20 5.35 -8.89 -24.06
CA ALA A 20 5.58 -7.48 -24.39
C ALA A 20 5.91 -6.66 -23.13
N ASP A 21 6.95 -5.83 -23.22
CA ASP A 21 7.28 -4.81 -22.23
C ASP A 21 6.48 -3.53 -22.51
N ILE A 22 5.64 -3.14 -21.56
CA ILE A 22 4.84 -1.91 -21.61
C ILE A 22 5.21 -0.95 -20.47
N SER A 23 6.35 -1.17 -19.82
CA SER A 23 6.81 -0.36 -18.69
C SER A 23 6.98 1.12 -19.06
N ARG A 24 7.30 1.42 -20.32
CA ARG A 24 7.46 2.79 -20.82
C ARG A 24 6.14 3.50 -21.13
N ALA A 25 5.03 2.78 -21.23
CA ALA A 25 3.72 3.39 -21.49
C ALA A 25 3.23 4.20 -20.27
N PRO A 26 2.37 5.21 -20.45
CA PRO A 26 1.72 5.94 -19.36
C PRO A 26 1.02 5.03 -18.34
N LEU A 27 1.03 5.40 -17.06
CA LEU A 27 0.38 4.63 -16.00
C LEU A 27 -1.11 4.38 -16.28
N LEU A 28 -1.83 5.39 -16.80
CA LEU A 28 -3.26 5.25 -17.11
C LEU A 28 -3.51 4.17 -18.16
N GLU A 29 -2.68 4.08 -19.20
CA GLU A 29 -2.80 3.05 -20.24
C GLU A 29 -2.54 1.66 -19.66
N ARG A 30 -1.48 1.50 -18.85
CA ARG A 30 -1.18 0.24 -18.17
C ARG A 30 -2.32 -0.21 -17.25
N LYS A 31 -2.93 0.72 -16.51
CA LYS A 31 -4.08 0.44 -15.64
C LYS A 31 -5.34 0.10 -16.41
N ALA A 32 -5.60 0.75 -17.54
CA ALA A 32 -6.73 0.45 -18.41
C ALA A 32 -6.61 -0.99 -18.96
N LEU A 33 -5.43 -1.36 -19.44
CA LEU A 33 -5.16 -2.72 -19.91
C LEU A 33 -5.29 -3.75 -18.79
N LEU A 34 -4.74 -3.46 -17.60
CA LEU A 34 -4.89 -4.33 -16.43
C LEU A 34 -6.36 -4.56 -16.07
N LYS A 35 -7.17 -3.50 -16.07
CA LYS A 35 -8.61 -3.59 -15.78
C LYS A 35 -9.34 -4.43 -16.83
N ALA A 36 -9.01 -4.25 -18.11
CA ALA A 36 -9.57 -5.04 -19.20
C ALA A 36 -9.21 -6.53 -19.07
N LEU A 37 -7.97 -6.86 -18.66
CA LEU A 37 -7.51 -8.23 -18.47
C LEU A 37 -8.14 -8.93 -17.27
N LEU A 38 -8.31 -8.21 -16.15
CA LEU A 38 -8.93 -8.76 -14.94
C LEU A 38 -10.45 -8.92 -15.10
N GLY A 39 -11.08 -8.08 -15.92
CA GLY A 39 -12.52 -8.04 -16.08
C GLY A 39 -13.27 -7.85 -14.76
N ASN A 40 -14.53 -8.29 -14.72
CA ASN A 40 -15.37 -8.26 -13.52
C ASN A 40 -15.33 -9.57 -12.73
N VAL A 41 -14.24 -10.34 -12.81
CA VAL A 41 -14.22 -11.69 -12.24
C VAL A 41 -14.09 -11.62 -10.71
N PRO A 42 -15.09 -12.09 -9.94
CA PRO A 42 -14.93 -12.25 -8.51
C PRO A 42 -13.95 -13.37 -8.24
N GLY A 43 -12.91 -13.12 -7.43
CA GLY A 43 -11.90 -14.13 -7.14
C GLY A 43 -10.79 -13.64 -6.22
N ILE A 44 -9.68 -14.38 -6.25
CA ILE A 44 -8.47 -14.06 -5.48
C ILE A 44 -7.85 -12.75 -5.98
N LEU A 45 -7.87 -12.50 -7.29
CA LEU A 45 -7.35 -11.27 -7.89
C LEU A 45 -8.37 -10.12 -7.77
N ALA A 46 -7.88 -8.94 -7.44
CA ALA A 46 -8.69 -7.73 -7.44
C ALA A 46 -7.91 -6.53 -7.98
N PHE A 47 -8.58 -5.71 -8.77
CA PHE A 47 -7.99 -4.47 -9.26
C PHE A 47 -7.98 -3.38 -8.18
N SER A 48 -6.86 -2.67 -8.05
CA SER A 48 -6.76 -1.47 -7.21
C SER A 48 -7.34 -0.26 -7.95
N GLU A 49 -8.58 0.10 -7.60
CA GLU A 49 -9.22 1.32 -8.07
C GLU A 49 -8.41 2.57 -7.70
N HIS A 50 -8.61 3.63 -8.47
CA HIS A 50 -7.93 4.91 -8.26
C HIS A 50 -8.86 6.07 -8.55
N VAL A 51 -8.49 7.22 -7.98
CA VAL A 51 -9.10 8.51 -8.25
C VAL A 51 -8.05 9.34 -8.97
N ILE A 52 -8.47 10.02 -10.03
CA ILE A 52 -7.65 11.03 -10.70
C ILE A 52 -7.92 12.35 -9.97
N ASP A 53 -6.85 13.08 -9.64
CA ASP A 53 -6.89 14.30 -8.83
C ASP A 53 -7.39 14.11 -7.38
N HIS A 54 -7.60 15.23 -6.68
CA HIS A 54 -8.19 15.29 -5.34
C HIS A 54 -7.39 14.56 -4.24
N GLY A 55 -6.06 14.57 -4.34
CA GLY A 55 -5.16 13.93 -3.38
C GLY A 55 -5.49 14.20 -1.91
N PRO A 56 -5.68 15.47 -1.48
CA PRO A 56 -6.03 15.79 -0.09
C PRO A 56 -7.37 15.17 0.37
N GLN A 57 -8.38 15.18 -0.50
CA GLN A 57 -9.69 14.60 -0.19
C GLN A 57 -9.61 13.08 -0.09
N VAL A 58 -8.89 12.44 -1.00
CA VAL A 58 -8.66 10.98 -1.00
C VAL A 58 -7.87 10.58 0.24
N PHE A 59 -6.86 11.36 0.64
CA PHE A 59 -6.11 11.13 1.87
C PHE A 59 -7.01 11.25 3.11
N ALA A 60 -7.81 12.31 3.22
CA ALA A 60 -8.74 12.46 4.34
C ALA A 60 -9.79 11.34 4.39
N ALA A 61 -10.30 10.91 3.23
CA ALA A 61 -11.23 9.79 3.15
C ALA A 61 -10.57 8.46 3.53
N SER A 62 -9.31 8.23 3.14
CA SER A 62 -8.60 7.00 3.48
C SER A 62 -8.40 6.84 4.99
N GLY A 63 -8.16 7.95 5.70
CA GLY A 63 -8.06 7.96 7.16
C GLY A 63 -9.39 7.59 7.83
N LYS A 64 -10.50 8.13 7.34
CA LYS A 64 -11.85 7.78 7.83
C LYS A 64 -12.22 6.31 7.58
N ALA A 65 -11.68 5.71 6.52
CA ALA A 65 -11.87 4.31 6.18
C ALA A 65 -10.91 3.35 6.93
N GLY A 66 -10.01 3.86 7.77
CA GLY A 66 -9.05 3.05 8.52
C GLY A 66 -7.88 2.53 7.68
N PHE A 67 -7.59 3.14 6.53
CA PHE A 67 -6.39 2.82 5.75
C PHE A 67 -5.15 3.49 6.33
N GLU A 68 -3.98 2.84 6.19
CA GLU A 68 -2.67 3.37 6.64
C GLU A 68 -2.34 4.73 6.00
N GLY A 69 -2.79 4.94 4.76
CA GLY A 69 -2.45 6.10 3.97
C GLY A 69 -2.83 5.94 2.51
N ILE A 70 -2.19 6.73 1.64
CA ILE A 70 -2.39 6.67 0.19
C ILE A 70 -1.06 6.59 -0.55
N VAL A 71 -1.18 6.24 -1.83
CA VAL A 71 -0.11 6.21 -2.79
C VAL A 71 -0.50 7.08 -3.97
N SER A 72 0.19 8.20 -4.15
CA SER A 72 0.03 9.09 -5.29
C SER A 72 0.99 8.69 -6.40
N LYS A 73 0.46 8.49 -7.61
CA LYS A 73 1.26 8.13 -8.79
C LYS A 73 1.04 9.14 -9.91
N GLN A 74 2.10 9.55 -10.59
CA GLN A 74 2.00 10.39 -11.79
C GLN A 74 1.36 9.60 -12.93
N VAL A 75 0.36 10.20 -13.59
CA VAL A 75 -0.55 9.52 -14.52
C VAL A 75 0.10 9.13 -15.86
N ASP A 76 1.08 9.92 -16.28
CA ASP A 76 1.83 9.83 -17.52
C ASP A 76 3.23 9.19 -17.34
N ALA A 77 3.61 8.88 -16.10
CA ALA A 77 4.93 8.38 -15.80
C ALA A 77 5.13 6.91 -16.23
N PRO A 78 6.30 6.58 -16.81
CA PRO A 78 6.69 5.19 -17.02
C PRO A 78 6.89 4.47 -15.69
N TYR A 79 6.80 3.15 -15.72
CA TYR A 79 7.24 2.30 -14.63
C TYR A 79 8.77 2.32 -14.57
N VAL A 80 9.31 2.58 -13.37
CA VAL A 80 10.75 2.60 -13.12
C VAL A 80 11.06 1.65 -11.99
N ASN A 81 11.99 0.72 -12.21
CA ASN A 81 12.50 -0.16 -11.17
C ASN A 81 13.60 0.54 -10.35
N ALA A 82 13.23 1.67 -9.75
CA ALA A 82 14.09 2.46 -8.88
C ALA A 82 13.22 3.39 -8.01
N ARG A 83 13.85 4.04 -7.03
CA ARG A 83 13.18 5.10 -6.26
C ARG A 83 12.88 6.29 -7.19
N ALA A 84 11.60 6.54 -7.44
CA ALA A 84 11.14 7.59 -8.33
C ALA A 84 10.24 8.61 -7.60
N ARG A 85 10.25 9.87 -8.06
CA ARG A 85 9.31 10.90 -7.59
C ARG A 85 7.91 10.76 -8.19
N SER A 86 7.75 9.89 -9.18
CA SER A 86 6.46 9.56 -9.79
C SER A 86 5.58 8.70 -8.88
N TRP A 87 6.09 8.24 -7.73
CA TRP A 87 5.36 7.40 -6.79
C TRP A 87 5.65 7.87 -5.35
N VAL A 88 4.65 8.50 -4.72
CA VAL A 88 4.78 9.07 -3.36
C VAL A 88 3.81 8.35 -2.42
N LYS A 89 4.34 7.78 -1.32
CA LYS A 89 3.54 7.22 -0.23
C LYS A 89 3.38 8.28 0.87
N VAL A 90 2.15 8.50 1.31
CA VAL A 90 1.82 9.37 2.44
C VAL A 90 0.98 8.56 3.43
N LYS A 91 1.34 8.60 4.72
CA LYS A 91 0.68 7.86 5.80
C LYS A 91 0.02 8.82 6.79
N HIS A 92 -0.99 8.33 7.51
CA HIS A 92 -1.63 9.08 8.59
C HIS A 92 -0.79 9.10 9.87
N GLU A 93 -0.04 8.03 10.11
CA GLU A 93 0.76 7.86 11.32
C GLU A 93 2.25 8.14 11.05
N ASP A 94 2.88 8.86 11.97
CA ASP A 94 4.32 8.99 12.02
C ASP A 94 4.95 7.66 12.45
N THR A 95 5.98 7.23 11.73
CA THR A 95 6.73 6.02 12.06
C THR A 95 8.19 6.37 12.27
N ASP A 96 8.80 5.78 13.30
CA ASP A 96 10.23 5.91 13.57
C ASP A 96 10.79 4.54 14.01
N GLU A 97 12.11 4.41 14.02
CA GLU A 97 12.82 3.19 14.40
C GLU A 97 13.18 3.20 15.88
N PHE A 98 12.89 2.11 16.56
CA PHE A 98 13.10 1.98 18.00
C PHE A 98 13.77 0.65 18.34
N VAL A 99 14.66 0.66 19.32
CA VAL A 99 15.22 -0.56 19.92
C VAL A 99 14.33 -0.97 21.09
N ILE A 100 13.89 -2.23 21.09
CA ILE A 100 13.18 -2.83 22.24
C ILE A 100 14.21 -3.10 23.33
N VAL A 101 14.08 -2.43 24.48
CA VAL A 101 15.03 -2.55 25.61
C VAL A 101 14.47 -3.36 26.78
N GLY A 102 13.23 -3.83 26.66
CA GLY A 102 12.59 -4.68 27.65
C GLY A 102 11.09 -4.81 27.42
N HIS A 103 10.43 -5.64 28.21
CA HIS A 103 8.98 -5.81 28.19
C HIS A 103 8.44 -5.91 29.63
N THR A 104 7.15 -5.60 29.83
CA THR A 104 6.47 -5.79 31.10
C THR A 104 5.39 -6.86 30.97
N ALA A 105 5.33 -7.77 31.94
CA ALA A 105 4.29 -8.78 32.03
C ALA A 105 2.88 -8.15 32.08
N PRO A 106 1.85 -8.86 31.56
CA PRO A 106 0.45 -8.51 31.76
C PRO A 106 0.12 -8.21 33.22
N LYS A 107 -0.54 -7.09 33.51
CA LYS A 107 -1.22 -6.89 34.80
C LYS A 107 -2.67 -7.38 34.67
N GLY A 108 -2.93 -8.60 35.12
CA GLY A 108 -4.26 -9.24 35.14
C GLY A 108 -4.56 -10.15 33.94
N GLN A 109 -5.59 -10.99 34.05
CA GLN A 109 -6.06 -11.83 32.94
C GLN A 109 -6.56 -10.96 31.79
N GLY A 110 -6.05 -11.19 30.58
CA GLY A 110 -6.56 -10.59 29.34
C GLY A 110 -5.87 -9.30 28.84
N ARG A 111 -4.83 -8.78 29.51
CA ARG A 111 -4.06 -7.63 28.99
C ARG A 111 -2.76 -8.09 28.31
N PRO A 112 -2.44 -7.63 27.09
CA PRO A 112 -1.18 -8.00 26.44
C PRO A 112 0.02 -7.38 27.18
N ALA A 113 1.16 -8.07 27.10
CA ALA A 113 2.44 -7.54 27.55
C ALA A 113 2.77 -6.24 26.80
N ARG A 114 3.42 -5.27 27.47
CA ARG A 114 3.86 -4.01 26.83
C ARG A 114 5.35 -4.03 26.59
N CYS A 115 5.79 -3.58 25.42
CA CYS A 115 7.20 -3.34 25.13
C CYS A 115 7.64 -1.96 25.67
N ARG A 116 8.86 -1.88 26.20
CA ARG A 116 9.57 -0.63 26.48
C ARG A 116 10.59 -0.42 25.37
N SER A 117 10.60 0.75 24.77
CA SER A 117 11.50 1.09 23.68
C SER A 117 12.29 2.36 23.96
N ARG A 118 13.51 2.45 23.43
CA ARG A 118 14.29 3.70 23.36
C ARG A 118 14.36 4.11 21.89
N GLY A 119 13.95 5.34 21.60
CA GLY A 119 14.02 5.93 20.27
C GLY A 119 15.15 6.95 20.21
N HIS A 120 15.83 7.00 19.06
CA HIS A 120 16.70 8.11 18.70
C HIS A 120 16.03 8.81 17.53
N ARG A 121 15.44 10.00 17.75
CA ARG A 121 14.75 10.73 16.68
C ARG A 121 15.75 11.04 15.57
N ARG A 122 15.68 10.30 14.46
CA ARG A 122 16.29 10.76 13.21
C ARG A 122 15.32 11.75 12.59
N ARG A 123 15.56 13.04 12.78
CA ARG A 123 14.89 14.08 11.99
C ARG A 123 15.17 13.78 10.51
N ARG A 124 14.14 13.45 9.75
CA ARG A 124 14.16 13.47 8.28
C ARG A 124 13.71 14.84 7.82
#